data_AF-A0A959H4P9-F1
#
_entry.id   AF-A0A959H4P9-F1
#
_cell.length_a   1.000
_cell.length_b   1.000
_cell.length_c   1.000
_cell.angle_alpha   90.00
_cell.angle_beta   90.00
_cell.angle_gamma   90.00
#
_symmetry.space_group_name_H-M   'P 1'
#
loop_
_entity.id
_entity.type
_entity.pdbx_description
1 polymer ?
#
loop_
_entity_poly.entity_id
_entity_poly.type
_entity_poly.pdbx_seq_one_letter_code
_entity_poly.pdbx_strand_id
1 'polypeptide(L)' 'MESLVNLFVNLFLLYLLLGLLFAFAFAWKGAGAIDAKAAQASWFFKLLILPGAMALWPFLLSKWIGKKRDA' A
#
# COMPACT_ATOMS: atom_id res chain seq x y z
N MET A 1 23.03 -22.18 -5.44
CA MET A 1 21.96 -21.48 -6.20
C MET A 1 20.65 -21.44 -5.42
N GLU A 2 20.24 -22.54 -4.79
CA GLU A 2 19.00 -22.63 -4.00
C GLU A 2 18.90 -21.58 -2.88
N SER A 3 19.98 -21.31 -2.14
CA SER A 3 19.98 -20.33 -1.04
C SER A 3 19.70 -18.89 -1.49
N LEU A 4 20.16 -18.50 -2.70
CA LEU A 4 19.91 -17.16 -3.24
C LEU A 4 18.46 -16.99 -3.67
N VAL A 5 17.87 -18.02 -4.29
CA VAL A 5 16.46 -18.04 -4.68
C VAL A 5 15.58 -17.92 -3.44
N ASN A 6 15.84 -18.73 -2.41
CA ASN A 6 15.09 -18.69 -1.16
C ASN A 6 15.21 -17.34 -0.45
N LEU A 7 16.39 -16.73 -0.45
CA LEU A 7 16.58 -15.39 0.12
C LEU A 7 15.71 -14.36 -0.62
N PHE A 8 15.73 -14.37 -1.95
CA PHE A 8 14.95 -13.43 -2.75
C PHE A 8 13.44 -13.62 -2.55
N VAL A 9 12.96 -14.86 -2.56
CA VAL A 9 11.55 -15.19 -2.32
C VAL A 9 11.12 -14.75 -0.92
N ASN A 10 11.94 -15.01 0.12
CA ASN A 10 11.62 -14.60 1.49
C ASN A 10 11.56 -13.08 1.64
N LEU A 11 12.51 -12.35 1.04
CA LEU A 11 12.48 -10.88 1.04
C LEU A 11 11.26 -10.34 0.29
N PHE A 12 10.90 -10.95 -0.84
CA PHE A 12 9.71 -10.58 -1.60
C PHE A 12 8.43 -10.86 -0.82
N LEU A 13 8.32 -12.01 -0.14
CA LEU A 13 7.18 -12.34 0.72
C LEU A 13 7.06 -11.36 1.91
N LEU A 14 8.19 -11.01 2.54
CA LEU A 14 8.21 -10.02 3.62
C LEU A 14 7.77 -8.64 3.10
N TYR A 15 8.24 -8.24 1.92
CA TYR A 15 7.82 -7.01 1.26
C TYR A 15 6.31 -6.98 0.99
N LEU A 16 5.74 -8.09 0.49
CA LEU A 16 4.30 -8.19 0.24
C LEU A 16 3.49 -8.21 1.54
N LEU A 17 3.96 -8.88 2.60
CA LEU A 17 3.33 -8.88 3.92
C LEU A 17 3.22 -7.46 4.50
N LEU A 18 4.32 -6.71 4.45
CA LEU A 18 4.34 -5.31 4.87
C LEU A 18 3.43 -4.46 3.98
N GLY A 19 3.48 -4.69 2.68
CA GLY A 19 2.60 -4.04 1.71
C GLY A 19 1.13 -4.32 1.98
N LEU A 20 0.76 -5.53 2.39
CA LEU A 20 -0.61 -5.91 2.70
C LEU A 20 -1.13 -5.14 3.91
N LEU A 21 -0.35 -5.12 5.00
CA LEU A 21 -0.67 -4.35 6.20
C LEU A 21 -0.85 -2.86 5.88
N PHE A 22 0.07 -2.31 5.07
CA PHE A 22 -0.04 -0.94 4.59
C PHE A 22 -1.28 -0.72 3.73
N ALA A 23 -1.57 -1.60 2.78
CA ALA A 23 -2.69 -1.47 1.85
C ALA A 23 -4.03 -1.41 2.59
N PHE A 24 -4.20 -2.22 3.63
CA PHE A 24 -5.36 -2.14 4.51
C PHE A 24 -5.46 -0.78 5.22
N ALA A 25 -4.38 -0.27 5.81
CA ALA A 25 -4.42 1.06 6.42
C ALA A 25 -4.69 2.18 5.39
N PHE A 26 -4.08 2.05 4.21
CA PHE A 26 -4.16 3.01 3.13
C PHE A 26 -5.56 3.07 2.52
N ALA A 27 -6.20 1.94 2.23
CA ALA A 27 -7.51 1.92 1.57
C ALA A 27 -8.62 2.59 2.40
N TRP A 28 -8.53 2.58 3.74
CA TRP A 28 -9.50 3.24 4.61
C TRP A 28 -9.13 4.67 5.00
N LYS A 29 -7.85 4.98 5.24
CA LYS A 29 -7.43 6.29 5.76
C LYS A 29 -6.51 7.07 4.81
N GLY A 30 -5.66 6.38 4.05
CA GLY A 30 -4.66 7.00 3.18
C GLY A 30 -5.19 7.45 1.82
N ALA A 31 -6.04 6.65 1.19
CA ALA A 31 -6.58 6.94 -0.13
C ALA A 31 -7.37 8.27 -0.14
N GLY A 32 -8.27 8.44 0.84
CA GLY A 32 -9.03 9.69 1.00
C GLY A 32 -8.18 10.89 1.40
N ALA A 33 -7.06 10.67 2.10
CA ALA A 33 -6.12 11.73 2.42
C ALA A 33 -5.43 12.26 1.16
N ILE A 34 -5.01 11.38 0.23
CA ILE A 34 -4.34 11.76 -1.03
C ILE A 34 -5.31 12.31 -2.06
N ASP A 35 -6.49 11.71 -2.21
CA ASP A 35 -7.50 12.08 -3.19
C ASP A 35 -8.88 12.19 -2.53
N ALA A 36 -9.47 13.39 -2.55
CA ALA A 36 -10.80 13.65 -2.01
C ALA A 36 -11.89 12.80 -2.69
N LYS A 37 -11.72 12.43 -3.97
CA LYS A 37 -12.64 11.53 -4.67
C LYS A 37 -12.59 10.11 -4.11
N ALA A 38 -11.41 9.68 -3.66
CA ALA A 38 -11.24 8.38 -3.02
C ALA A 38 -11.86 8.33 -1.61
N ALA A 39 -12.07 9.48 -0.95
CA ALA A 39 -12.76 9.53 0.34
C ALA A 39 -14.25 9.12 0.23
N GLN A 40 -14.89 9.43 -0.90
CA GLN A 40 -16.28 9.05 -1.17
C GLN A 40 -16.42 7.74 -1.95
N ALA A 41 -15.32 7.05 -2.24
CA ALA A 41 -15.35 5.84 -3.02
C ALA A 41 -15.95 4.66 -2.24
N SER A 42 -16.64 3.79 -2.97
CA SER A 42 -17.32 2.61 -2.42
C SER A 42 -16.33 1.62 -1.80
N TRP A 43 -16.85 0.75 -0.92
CA TRP A 43 -16.08 -0.38 -0.37
C TRP A 43 -15.42 -1.25 -1.45
N PHE A 44 -16.11 -1.48 -2.59
CA PHE A 44 -15.57 -2.26 -3.70
C PHE A 44 -14.34 -1.59 -4.33
N PHE A 45 -14.34 -0.26 -4.46
CA PHE A 45 -13.16 0.48 -4.91
C PHE A 45 -11.97 0.28 -3.94
N LYS A 46 -12.24 0.32 -2.63
CA LYS A 46 -11.20 0.10 -1.60
C LYS A 46 -10.58 -1.30 -1.72
N LEU A 47 -11.38 -2.33 -2.00
CA LEU A 47 -10.87 -3.67 -2.31
C LEU A 47 -10.08 -3.70 -3.61
N LEU A 48 -10.55 -3.02 -4.66
CA LEU A 48 -9.91 -3.01 -5.97
C LEU A 48 -8.50 -2.41 -5.94
N ILE A 49 -8.27 -1.41 -5.08
CA ILE A 49 -6.96 -0.76 -4.94
C ILE A 49 -5.98 -1.54 -4.05
N LEU A 50 -6.44 -2.53 -3.25
CA LEU A 50 -5.56 -3.29 -2.35
C LEU A 50 -4.35 -3.93 -3.06
N PRO A 51 -4.47 -4.67 -4.18
CA PRO A 51 -3.31 -5.28 -4.83
C PRO A 51 -2.30 -4.24 -5.33
N GLY A 52 -2.79 -3.14 -5.91
CA GLY A 52 -1.94 -2.04 -6.35
C GLY A 52 -1.26 -1.32 -5.18
N ALA A 53 -2.01 -1.10 -4.09
CA ALA A 53 -1.49 -0.46 -2.88
C ALA A 53 -0.47 -1.34 -2.15
N MET A 54 -0.65 -2.66 -2.17
CA MET A 54 0.30 -3.63 -1.62
C MET A 54 1.60 -3.64 -2.42
N ALA A 55 1.53 -3.67 -3.76
CA ALA A 55 2.72 -3.68 -4.60
C ALA A 55 3.51 -2.36 -4.54
N LEU A 56 2.82 -1.23 -4.45
CA LEU A 56 3.40 0.12 -4.51
C LEU A 56 3.45 0.82 -3.15
N TRP A 57 3.42 0.07 -2.06
CA TRP A 57 3.31 0.61 -0.70
C TRP A 57 4.38 1.65 -0.33
N PRO A 58 5.68 1.53 -0.70
CA PRO A 58 6.68 2.52 -0.27
C PRO A 58 6.44 3.89 -0.92
N PHE A 59 6.01 3.88 -2.19
CA PHE A 59 5.67 5.09 -2.94
C PHE A 59 4.38 5.74 -2.44
N LEU A 60 3.36 4.94 -2.13
CA LEU A 60 2.12 5.47 -1.56
C LEU A 60 2.32 5.97 -0.13
N LEU A 61 3.19 5.32 0.65
CA LEU A 61 3.55 5.75 1.99
C LEU A 61 4.24 7.11 1.96
N SER A 62 5.21 7.33 1.06
CA SER A 62 5.90 8.63 0.93
C SER A 62 4.92 9.74 0.55
N LYS A 63 3.99 9.49 -0.38
CA LYS A 63 2.93 10.45 -0.70
C LYS A 63 1.98 10.72 0.46
N TRP A 64 1.60 9.69 1.21
CA TRP A 64 0.66 9.83 2.32
C TRP A 64 1.27 10.63 3.48
N ILE A 65 2.53 10.35 3.83
CA ILE A 65 3.27 11.12 4.84
C ILE A 65 3.51 12.56 4.36
N GLY A 66 3.86 12.73 3.09
CA GLY A 66 4.07 14.07 2.50
C GLY A 66 2.84 14.95 2.59
N LYS A 67 1.65 14.43 2.25
CA LYS A 67 0.42 15.21 2.33
C LYS A 67 -0.03 15.53 3.76
N LYS A 68 0.28 14.67 4.74
CA LYS A 68 0.06 15.02 6.16
C LYS A 68 0.90 16.20 6.64
N ARG A 69 1.95 16.58 5.92
CA ARG A 69 2.82 17.70 6.26
C ARG A 69 2.27 19.06 5.81
N ASP A 70 1.35 19.05 4.85
CA ASP A 70 0.77 20.25 4.22
C ASP A 70 -0.70 20.51 4.63
N ALA A 71 -1.29 19.64 5.45
CA ALA A 71 -2.67 19.70 5.93
C ALA A 71 -2.73 19.96 7.44
#